data_AF-A0A7Y2FY39-F1
#
_entry.id   AF-A0A7Y2FY39-F1
#
_cell.length_a   1.000
_cell.length_b   1.000
_cell.length_c   1.000
_cell.angle_alpha   90.00
_cell.angle_beta   90.00
_cell.angle_gamma   90.00
#
_symmetry.space_group_name_H-M   'P 1'
#
loop_
_entity.id
_entity.type
_entity.pdbx_description
1 polymer ?
#
loop_
_entity_poly.entity_id
_entity_poly.type
_entity_poly.pdbx_seq_one_letter_code
_entity_poly.pdbx_strand_id
1 'polypeptide(L)'
;MKTIKRSLLLLCFSLVFAGLQANNGTPADPPHDDHGHKYRSQDRGFEFFVSEVFDYNFSFKIGGGSFYSIANISSNRVWPWRYNRSSPQWALGLGVGSKGRLLGIPVRTEVSVNHINEEEFIDLQINAYSQARFMVDIPIGCGGISLGPTYNLHVSEIEDPDTGVLTGSGFLPDWQNSESNDDLGIFHWAGFTIGVVF
;
A
#
# COMPACT_ATOMS: atom_id res chain seq x y z
N MET A 1 21.65 -10.18 -14.84
CA MET A 1 20.28 -9.76 -14.46
C MET A 1 19.76 -10.36 -13.15
N LYS A 2 19.96 -11.65 -12.82
CA LYS A 2 19.48 -12.25 -11.54
C LYS A 2 19.91 -11.48 -10.27
N THR A 3 21.04 -10.80 -10.30
CA THR A 3 21.58 -10.04 -9.16
C THR A 3 20.78 -8.77 -8.85
N ILE A 4 20.27 -8.06 -9.88
CA ILE A 4 19.53 -6.81 -9.71
C ILE A 4 18.15 -7.07 -9.08
N LYS A 5 17.47 -8.16 -9.52
CA LYS A 5 16.18 -8.59 -8.96
C LYS A 5 16.26 -8.83 -7.44
N ARG A 6 17.33 -9.48 -6.99
CA ARG A 6 17.58 -9.74 -5.56
C ARG A 6 17.89 -8.46 -4.79
N SER A 7 18.65 -7.53 -5.37
CA SER A 7 19.00 -6.25 -4.75
C SER A 7 17.79 -5.34 -4.53
N LEU A 8 16.86 -5.28 -5.48
CA LEU A 8 15.65 -4.44 -5.35
C LEU A 8 14.71 -4.98 -4.26
N LEU A 9 14.50 -6.30 -4.24
CA LEU A 9 13.73 -6.97 -3.19
C LEU A 9 14.36 -6.72 -1.81
N LEU A 10 15.68 -6.90 -1.71
CA LEU A 10 16.43 -6.65 -0.47
C LEU A 10 16.36 -5.18 -0.03
N LEU A 11 16.35 -4.22 -0.95
CA LEU A 11 16.22 -2.79 -0.63
C LEU A 11 14.84 -2.50 -0.02
N CYS A 12 13.77 -3.03 -0.60
CA CYS A 12 12.41 -2.90 -0.07
C CYS A 12 12.31 -3.51 1.35
N PHE A 13 12.87 -4.70 1.56
CA PHE A 13 12.93 -5.29 2.90
C PHE A 13 13.77 -4.46 3.87
N SER A 14 14.91 -3.91 3.43
CA SER A 14 15.81 -3.13 4.28
C SER A 14 15.16 -1.84 4.79
N LEU A 15 14.37 -1.16 3.94
CA LEU A 15 13.63 0.06 4.34
C LEU A 15 12.55 -0.25 5.40
N VAL A 16 11.87 -1.40 5.29
CA VAL A 16 10.90 -1.86 6.29
C VAL A 16 11.60 -2.18 7.62
N PHE A 17 12.73 -2.89 7.57
CA PHE A 17 13.51 -3.22 8.78
C PHE A 17 14.13 -1.99 9.46
N ALA A 18 14.59 -0.99 8.68
CA ALA A 18 15.10 0.26 9.23
C ALA A 18 14.00 1.03 9.99
N GLY A 19 12.77 1.05 9.47
CA GLY A 19 11.61 1.63 10.15
C GLY A 19 11.26 0.92 11.46
N LEU A 20 11.36 -0.42 11.49
CA LEU A 20 11.16 -1.22 12.71
C LEU A 20 12.21 -0.91 13.79
N GLN A 21 13.48 -0.74 13.41
CA GLN A 21 14.56 -0.46 14.37
C GLN A 21 14.48 0.97 14.96
N ALA A 22 13.98 1.94 14.19
CA ALA A 22 13.76 3.31 14.67
C ALA A 22 12.68 3.41 15.76
N ASN A 23 11.84 2.38 15.91
CA ASN A 23 10.71 2.36 16.85
C ASN A 23 11.06 1.83 18.26
N ASN A 24 12.34 1.56 18.55
CA ASN A 24 12.79 1.15 19.89
C ASN A 24 13.01 2.32 20.86
N GLY A 25 12.72 3.57 20.44
CA GLY A 25 12.69 4.71 21.35
C GLY A 25 11.55 4.56 22.35
N THR A 26 11.79 4.97 23.60
CA THR A 26 10.77 5.02 24.66
C THR A 26 9.54 5.74 24.11
N PRO A 27 8.32 5.15 24.15
CA PRO A 27 7.13 5.81 23.63
C PRO A 27 6.96 7.15 24.34
N ALA A 28 6.99 8.24 23.57
CA ALA A 28 6.64 9.54 24.10
C ALA A 28 5.21 9.46 24.63
N ASP A 29 4.98 9.95 25.85
CA ASP A 29 3.63 9.99 26.41
C ASP A 29 2.70 10.71 25.43
N PRO A 30 1.52 10.13 25.12
CA PRO A 30 0.60 10.74 24.18
C PRO A 30 0.24 12.14 24.70
N PRO A 31 0.27 13.17 23.84
CA PRO A 31 -0.12 14.51 24.25
C PRO A 31 -1.53 14.46 24.82
N HIS A 32 -1.66 14.79 26.09
CA HIS A 32 -2.95 14.97 26.74
C HIS A 32 -3.67 16.12 26.04
N ASP A 33 -4.91 15.90 25.61
CA ASP A 33 -5.78 17.01 25.25
C ASP A 33 -6.30 17.66 26.54
N ASP A 34 -6.44 18.98 26.55
CA ASP A 34 -6.96 19.73 27.70
C ASP A 34 -8.43 19.41 28.01
N HIS A 35 -9.07 18.55 27.21
CA HIS A 35 -10.45 18.13 27.35
C HIS A 35 -10.62 16.70 27.89
N GLY A 36 -9.53 16.02 28.25
CA GLY A 36 -9.57 14.70 28.90
C GLY A 36 -10.11 13.58 28.02
N HIS A 37 -10.33 13.83 26.73
CA HIS A 37 -10.66 12.80 25.77
C HIS A 37 -9.36 12.18 25.30
N LYS A 38 -8.96 11.09 25.98
CA LYS A 38 -7.96 10.18 25.44
C LYS A 38 -8.43 9.71 24.07
N TYR A 39 -7.95 10.36 23.02
CA TYR A 39 -7.85 9.78 21.70
C TYR A 39 -7.06 8.50 21.92
N ARG A 40 -7.78 7.37 21.97
CA ARG A 40 -7.15 6.07 22.12
C ARG A 40 -6.33 5.91 20.86
N SER A 41 -5.03 6.15 20.96
CA SER A 41 -4.12 6.04 19.84
C SER A 41 -4.30 4.63 19.31
N GLN A 42 -4.86 4.53 18.11
CA GLN A 42 -5.23 3.27 17.48
C GLN A 42 -3.92 2.61 16.98
N ASP A 43 -2.97 2.40 17.87
CA ASP A 43 -1.57 2.03 17.59
C ASP A 43 -1.44 0.59 17.08
N ARG A 44 -2.55 -0.14 17.20
CA ARG A 44 -2.79 -1.43 16.61
C ARG A 44 -4.21 -1.42 16.10
N GLY A 45 -4.38 -1.75 14.82
CA GLY A 45 -5.68 -1.65 14.20
C GLY A 45 -5.74 -2.41 12.89
N PHE A 46 -6.96 -2.75 12.52
CA PHE A 46 -7.26 -3.29 11.20
C PHE A 46 -7.82 -2.15 10.35
N GLU A 47 -7.39 -2.07 9.10
CA GLU A 47 -8.00 -1.19 8.13
C GLU A 47 -8.49 -2.00 6.95
N PHE A 48 -9.73 -1.77 6.57
CA PHE A 48 -10.28 -2.21 5.31
C PHE A 48 -10.39 -0.99 4.39
N PHE A 49 -9.85 -1.06 3.18
CA PHE A 49 -9.93 0.05 2.25
C PHE A 49 -10.09 -0.43 0.81
N VAL A 50 -10.64 0.46 -0.02
CA VAL A 50 -10.76 0.27 -1.46
C VAL A 50 -9.78 1.21 -2.16
N SER A 51 -9.22 0.76 -3.28
CA SER A 51 -8.30 1.54 -4.12
C SER A 51 -8.59 1.29 -5.59
N GLU A 52 -7.94 2.05 -6.49
CA GLU A 52 -8.15 1.86 -7.92
C GLU A 52 -7.68 0.50 -8.46
N VAL A 53 -6.64 -0.08 -7.84
CA VAL A 53 -6.01 -1.33 -8.32
C VAL A 53 -6.69 -2.58 -7.76
N PHE A 54 -6.94 -2.56 -6.46
CA PHE A 54 -7.51 -3.69 -5.72
C PHE A 54 -8.82 -3.27 -5.07
N ASP A 55 -9.87 -4.04 -5.33
CA ASP A 55 -11.21 -3.80 -4.80
C ASP A 55 -11.28 -4.05 -3.29
N TYR A 56 -10.49 -5.02 -2.79
CA TYR A 56 -10.47 -5.41 -1.39
C TYR A 56 -9.05 -5.34 -0.86
N ASN A 57 -8.79 -4.42 0.07
CA ASN A 57 -7.50 -4.30 0.72
C ASN A 57 -7.69 -4.38 2.22
N PHE A 58 -6.88 -5.22 2.85
CA PHE A 58 -6.82 -5.35 4.30
C PHE A 58 -5.40 -5.02 4.76
N SER A 59 -5.28 -4.03 5.63
CA SER A 59 -4.03 -3.69 6.31
C SER A 59 -4.12 -4.08 7.78
N PHE A 60 -3.12 -4.83 8.24
CA PHE A 60 -2.82 -4.98 9.65
C PHE A 60 -1.71 -4.00 10.04
N LYS A 61 -1.99 -3.12 11.01
CA LYS A 61 -1.06 -2.07 11.43
C LYS A 61 -0.59 -2.34 12.86
N ILE A 62 0.73 -2.37 13.06
CA ILE A 62 1.34 -2.61 14.37
C ILE A 62 2.46 -1.60 14.64
N GLY A 63 2.38 -0.91 15.77
CA GLY A 63 3.39 0.07 16.18
C GLY A 63 3.10 0.66 17.55
N GLY A 64 3.79 1.74 17.87
CA GLY A 64 3.63 2.50 19.11
C GLY A 64 3.76 3.99 18.82
N GLY A 65 2.80 4.79 19.29
CA GLY A 65 2.81 6.24 19.14
C GLY A 65 2.65 6.70 17.68
N SER A 66 3.67 7.40 17.17
CA SER A 66 3.58 8.10 15.87
C SER A 66 4.00 7.25 14.67
N PHE A 67 4.62 6.09 14.86
CA PHE A 67 5.12 5.22 13.77
C PHE A 67 4.63 3.79 13.90
N TYR A 68 4.32 3.16 12.76
CA TYR A 68 3.83 1.77 12.70
C TYR A 68 4.28 1.08 11.43
N SER A 69 4.37 -0.25 11.51
CA SER A 69 4.53 -1.15 10.37
C SER A 69 3.17 -1.61 9.86
N ILE A 70 3.11 -1.93 8.59
CA ILE A 70 1.90 -2.33 7.87
C ILE A 70 2.18 -3.68 7.20
N ALA A 71 1.25 -4.62 7.36
CA ALA A 71 1.17 -5.82 6.54
C ALA A 71 -0.13 -5.77 5.74
N ASN A 72 -0.04 -5.95 4.43
CA ASN A 72 -1.16 -5.83 3.50
C ASN A 72 -1.49 -7.16 2.85
N ILE A 73 -2.77 -7.43 2.70
CA ILE A 73 -3.31 -8.42 1.76
C ILE A 73 -4.38 -7.74 0.91
N SER A 74 -4.23 -7.87 -0.40
CA SER A 74 -5.10 -7.21 -1.37
C SER A 74 -5.61 -8.22 -2.38
N SER A 75 -6.82 -8.05 -2.88
CA SER A 75 -7.38 -8.89 -3.92
C SER A 75 -8.30 -8.09 -4.83
N ASN A 76 -8.24 -8.41 -6.11
CA ASN A 76 -9.20 -7.94 -7.10
C ASN A 76 -10.20 -9.07 -7.34
N ARG A 77 -11.50 -8.76 -7.22
CA ARG A 77 -12.52 -9.67 -7.71
C ARG A 77 -12.92 -9.12 -9.06
N VAL A 78 -12.52 -9.80 -10.12
CA VAL A 78 -12.86 -9.44 -11.50
C VAL A 78 -14.38 -9.27 -11.57
N TRP A 79 -14.86 -8.03 -11.49
CA TRP A 79 -16.21 -7.71 -11.88
C TRP A 79 -16.24 -7.96 -13.40
N PRO A 80 -17.01 -8.95 -13.89
CA PRO A 80 -16.87 -9.48 -15.25
C PRO A 80 -17.03 -8.43 -16.35
N TRP A 81 -17.66 -7.29 -16.04
CA TRP A 81 -17.95 -6.21 -16.99
C TRP A 81 -16.87 -5.13 -17.06
N ARG A 82 -15.98 -5.01 -16.06
CA ARG A 82 -15.01 -3.90 -16.01
C ARG A 82 -13.68 -4.27 -16.64
N TYR A 83 -13.31 -5.55 -16.60
CA TYR A 83 -12.09 -6.05 -17.20
C TYR A 83 -12.37 -7.44 -17.78
N ASN A 84 -12.07 -7.65 -19.06
CA ASN A 84 -12.18 -8.93 -19.75
C ASN A 84 -11.09 -9.90 -19.23
N ARG A 85 -11.18 -10.31 -17.97
CA ARG A 85 -10.14 -11.11 -17.29
C ARG A 85 -10.68 -12.46 -16.85
N SER A 86 -9.85 -13.47 -17.06
CA SER A 86 -10.11 -14.87 -16.72
C SER A 86 -9.50 -15.30 -15.39
N SER A 87 -8.59 -14.54 -14.78
CA SER A 87 -7.84 -14.96 -13.59
C SER A 87 -7.97 -14.00 -12.39
N PRO A 88 -8.15 -14.53 -11.17
CA PRO A 88 -8.11 -13.75 -9.94
C PRO A 88 -6.69 -13.27 -9.65
N GLN A 89 -6.57 -12.04 -9.12
CA GLN A 89 -5.29 -11.47 -8.70
C GLN A 89 -5.32 -11.18 -7.20
N TRP A 90 -4.18 -11.34 -6.56
CA TRP A 90 -3.99 -11.00 -5.16
C TRP A 90 -2.58 -10.51 -4.92
N ALA A 91 -2.41 -9.74 -3.85
CA ALA A 91 -1.12 -9.18 -3.49
C ALA A 91 -0.87 -9.29 -2.00
N LEU A 92 0.41 -9.47 -1.65
CA LEU A 92 0.89 -9.39 -0.27
C LEU A 92 1.94 -8.30 -0.20
N GLY A 93 1.88 -7.50 0.86
CA GLY A 93 2.79 -6.37 0.98
C GLY A 93 3.17 -6.03 2.39
N LEU A 94 4.22 -5.22 2.48
CA LEU A 94 4.72 -4.63 3.71
C LEU A 94 4.83 -3.13 3.53
N GLY A 95 4.74 -2.41 4.63
CA GLY A 95 4.85 -0.96 4.60
C GLY A 95 5.15 -0.37 5.96
N VAL A 96 5.25 0.95 5.96
CA VAL A 96 5.44 1.77 7.13
C VAL A 96 4.52 2.96 7.04
N GLY A 97 4.10 3.47 8.19
CA GLY A 97 3.30 4.66 8.27
C GLY A 97 3.61 5.48 9.50
N SER A 98 3.17 6.73 9.44
CA SER A 98 3.20 7.64 10.56
C SER A 98 1.88 8.36 10.74
N LYS A 99 1.58 8.68 12.00
CA LYS A 99 0.42 9.48 12.38
C LYS A 99 0.88 10.84 12.85
N GLY A 100 0.03 11.84 12.64
CA GLY A 100 0.28 13.18 13.12
C GLY A 100 -1.01 13.99 13.17
N ARG A 101 -0.83 15.30 13.38
CA ARG A 101 -1.90 16.29 13.30
C ARG A 101 -1.46 17.41 12.37
N LEU A 102 -2.32 17.78 11.43
CA LEU A 102 -2.16 18.96 10.59
C LEU A 102 -3.27 19.94 10.94
N LEU A 103 -2.92 21.08 11.54
CA LEU A 103 -3.91 22.07 12.02
C LEU A 103 -4.96 21.47 12.96
N GLY A 104 -4.55 20.53 13.82
CA GLY A 104 -5.43 19.81 14.75
C GLY A 104 -6.18 18.61 14.13
N ILE A 105 -6.18 18.48 12.80
CA ILE A 105 -6.84 17.39 12.09
C ILE A 105 -5.94 16.14 12.12
N PRO A 106 -6.44 14.97 12.57
CA PRO A 106 -5.69 13.71 12.52
C PRO A 106 -5.35 13.33 11.08
N VAL A 107 -4.07 13.10 10.82
CA VAL A 107 -3.57 12.70 9.50
C VAL A 107 -2.62 11.51 9.62
N ARG A 108 -2.55 10.73 8.55
CA ARG A 108 -1.59 9.62 8.40
C ARG A 108 -0.88 9.69 7.06
N THR A 109 0.39 9.30 7.06
CA THR A 109 1.18 9.11 5.86
C THR A 109 1.69 7.68 5.83
N GLU A 110 1.48 6.99 4.73
CA GLU A 110 1.83 5.57 4.61
C GLU A 110 2.54 5.30 3.30
N VAL A 111 3.51 4.40 3.33
CA VAL A 111 4.17 3.86 2.15
C VAL A 111 4.17 2.35 2.27
N SER A 112 3.73 1.66 1.22
CA SER A 112 3.72 0.20 1.17
C SER A 112 4.20 -0.29 -0.18
N VAL A 113 4.73 -1.52 -0.19
CA VAL A 113 5.13 -2.25 -1.39
C VAL A 113 4.44 -3.61 -1.32
N ASN A 114 3.72 -3.97 -2.38
CA ASN A 114 2.95 -5.19 -2.50
C ASN A 114 3.47 -5.97 -3.70
N HIS A 115 3.76 -7.25 -3.51
CA HIS A 115 4.03 -8.17 -4.60
C HIS A 115 2.70 -8.71 -5.11
N ILE A 116 2.44 -8.55 -6.40
CA ILE A 116 1.23 -9.00 -7.08
C ILE A 116 1.49 -10.40 -7.63
N ASN A 117 0.61 -11.33 -7.31
CA ASN A 117 0.61 -12.67 -7.88
C ASN A 117 -0.52 -12.78 -8.90
N GLU A 118 -0.17 -13.25 -10.08
CA GLU A 118 -1.09 -13.51 -11.19
C GLU A 118 -1.15 -15.02 -11.40
N GLU A 119 -2.36 -15.59 -11.35
CA GLU A 119 -2.68 -17.01 -11.62
C GLU A 119 -2.10 -18.04 -10.62
N GLU A 120 -0.81 -17.97 -10.33
CA GLU A 120 -0.11 -18.84 -9.39
C GLU A 120 -0.17 -18.31 -7.95
N PHE A 121 0.05 -19.22 -6.99
CA PHE A 121 0.10 -18.83 -5.58
C PHE A 121 1.43 -18.16 -5.19
N ILE A 122 2.51 -18.39 -5.93
CA ILE A 122 3.79 -17.71 -5.70
C ILE A 122 4.40 -17.47 -7.07
N ASP A 123 4.18 -16.27 -7.59
CA ASP A 123 4.86 -15.81 -8.79
C ASP A 123 6.24 -15.23 -8.42
N LEU A 124 7.28 -15.63 -9.16
CA LEU A 124 8.65 -15.15 -8.97
C LEU A 124 9.02 -14.02 -9.93
N GLN A 125 8.12 -13.62 -10.82
CA GLN A 125 8.32 -12.47 -11.71
C GLN A 125 8.33 -11.17 -10.92
N ILE A 126 9.04 -10.15 -11.42
CA ILE A 126 8.93 -8.81 -10.83
C ILE A 126 7.53 -8.28 -11.17
N ASN A 127 6.68 -8.17 -10.14
CA ASN A 127 5.36 -7.56 -10.23
C ASN A 127 5.09 -6.80 -8.92
N ALA A 128 5.76 -5.66 -8.77
CA ALA A 128 5.79 -4.89 -7.52
C ALA A 128 4.93 -3.62 -7.62
N TYR A 129 3.97 -3.50 -6.71
CA TYR A 129 3.07 -2.35 -6.60
C TYR A 129 3.32 -1.58 -5.30
N SER A 130 3.89 -0.40 -5.44
CA SER A 130 4.13 0.54 -4.35
C SER A 130 3.03 1.60 -4.29
N GLN A 131 2.60 1.93 -3.07
CA GLN A 131 1.58 2.95 -2.85
C GLN A 131 1.99 3.85 -1.69
N ALA A 132 2.04 5.15 -1.94
CA ALA A 132 2.13 6.20 -0.94
C ALA A 132 0.74 6.80 -0.71
N ARG A 133 0.34 6.99 0.56
CA ARG A 133 -0.98 7.51 0.95
C ARG A 133 -0.82 8.69 1.90
N PHE A 134 -1.59 9.74 1.68
CA PHE A 134 -1.82 10.80 2.66
C PHE A 134 -3.29 10.78 3.03
N MET A 135 -3.59 10.50 4.29
CA MET A 135 -4.95 10.21 4.77
C MET A 135 -5.37 11.22 5.83
N VAL A 136 -6.61 11.67 5.76
CA VAL A 136 -7.30 12.36 6.85
C VAL A 136 -8.17 11.32 7.56
N ASP A 137 -8.06 11.23 8.88
CA ASP A 137 -8.87 10.31 9.68
C ASP A 137 -10.02 11.05 10.38
N ILE A 138 -11.23 10.60 10.11
CA ILE A 138 -12.47 11.07 10.71
C ILE A 138 -12.88 10.03 11.76
N PRO A 139 -12.72 10.31 13.07
CA PRO A 139 -13.12 9.39 14.12
C PRO A 139 -14.64 9.20 14.13
N ILE A 140 -15.12 7.96 14.24
CA ILE A 140 -16.55 7.65 14.38
C ILE A 140 -16.69 6.51 15.40
N GLY A 141 -17.11 6.84 16.62
CA GLY A 141 -17.27 5.86 17.70
C GLY A 141 -15.95 5.21 18.11
N CYS A 142 -15.88 3.88 18.04
CA CYS A 142 -14.67 3.11 18.33
C CYS A 142 -13.73 2.93 17.12
N GLY A 143 -14.13 3.38 15.94
CA GLY A 143 -13.33 3.31 14.71
C GLY A 143 -13.24 4.66 14.02
N GLY A 144 -13.05 4.64 12.70
CA GLY A 144 -13.03 5.86 11.89
C GLY A 144 -13.12 5.59 10.40
N ILE A 145 -13.36 6.66 9.65
CA ILE A 145 -13.21 6.67 8.20
C ILE A 145 -11.91 7.39 7.89
N SER A 146 -11.13 6.83 6.97
CA SER A 146 -9.92 7.46 6.47
C SER A 146 -10.05 7.66 4.97
N LEU A 147 -9.63 8.82 4.47
CA LEU A 147 -9.68 9.12 3.05
C LEU A 147 -8.58 10.09 2.65
N GLY A 148 -8.13 9.99 1.41
CA GLY A 148 -7.16 10.94 0.88
C GLY A 148 -6.46 10.48 -0.38
N PRO A 149 -5.59 11.36 -0.94
CA PRO A 149 -4.88 11.08 -2.18
C PRO A 149 -3.84 9.97 -2.00
N THR A 150 -3.58 9.27 -3.10
CA THR A 150 -2.54 8.26 -3.22
C THR A 150 -1.60 8.59 -4.38
N TYR A 151 -0.35 8.16 -4.25
CA TYR A 151 0.57 8.05 -5.37
C TYR A 151 0.95 6.60 -5.53
N ASN A 152 0.78 6.09 -6.73
CA ASN A 152 0.92 4.67 -7.04
C ASN A 152 2.06 4.50 -8.04
N LEU A 153 2.88 3.47 -7.81
CA LEU A 153 4.00 3.09 -8.65
C LEU A 153 3.96 1.58 -8.82
N HIS A 154 3.86 1.11 -10.06
CA HIS A 154 3.91 -0.28 -10.41
C HIS A 154 5.14 -0.54 -11.28
N VAL A 155 5.87 -1.59 -10.96
CA VAL A 155 7.04 -2.06 -11.71
C VAL A 155 6.79 -3.51 -12.07
N SER A 156 6.76 -3.81 -13.36
CA SER A 156 6.61 -5.18 -13.86
C SER A 156 7.62 -5.53 -14.94
N GLU A 157 7.91 -6.82 -15.07
CA GLU A 157 8.55 -7.37 -16.27
C GLU A 157 7.56 -7.35 -17.45
N ILE A 158 8.07 -7.04 -18.64
CA ILE A 158 7.29 -7.10 -19.87
C ILE A 158 7.37 -8.54 -20.39
N GLU A 159 6.35 -9.37 -20.13
CA GLU A 159 6.32 -10.75 -20.64
C GLU A 159 5.31 -10.89 -21.78
N ASP A 160 5.69 -10.37 -22.96
CA ASP A 160 5.34 -10.96 -24.26
C ASP A 160 6.20 -10.29 -25.36
N PRO A 161 7.23 -10.96 -25.90
CA PRO A 161 8.06 -10.41 -26.98
C PRO A 161 7.31 -10.28 -28.31
N ASP A 162 6.18 -10.98 -28.50
CA ASP A 162 5.40 -10.99 -29.73
C ASP A 162 4.26 -9.96 -29.71
N THR A 163 3.67 -9.69 -28.53
CA THR A 163 2.54 -8.73 -28.41
C THR A 163 2.92 -7.41 -27.74
N GLY A 164 4.05 -7.34 -27.04
CA GLY A 164 4.45 -6.16 -26.26
C GLY A 164 3.49 -5.83 -25.10
N VAL A 165 2.59 -6.75 -24.75
CA VAL A 165 1.64 -6.58 -23.65
C VAL A 165 2.36 -6.84 -22.33
N LEU A 166 2.20 -5.92 -21.39
CA LEU A 166 2.86 -6.00 -20.09
C LEU A 166 2.16 -7.04 -19.21
N THR A 167 2.93 -7.91 -18.56
CA THR A 167 2.45 -8.68 -17.41
C THR A 167 1.98 -7.69 -16.35
N GLY A 168 0.73 -7.83 -15.90
CA GLY A 168 0.11 -6.88 -14.97
C GLY A 168 -0.47 -5.59 -15.56
N SER A 169 -0.51 -5.40 -16.88
CA SER A 169 -1.20 -4.22 -17.47
C SER A 169 -2.70 -4.16 -17.15
N GLY A 170 -3.33 -5.31 -16.91
CA GLY A 170 -4.78 -5.39 -16.83
C GLY A 170 -5.42 -4.52 -15.75
N PHE A 171 -4.72 -4.25 -14.64
CA PHE A 171 -5.23 -3.47 -13.49
C PHE A 171 -4.80 -2.03 -13.47
N LEU A 172 -3.95 -1.63 -14.41
CA LEU A 172 -3.50 -0.26 -14.50
C LEU A 172 -4.64 0.60 -15.03
N PRO A 173 -4.92 1.76 -14.41
CA PRO A 173 -5.93 2.66 -14.92
C PRO A 173 -5.46 3.32 -16.21
N ASP A 174 -6.32 3.50 -17.22
CA ASP A 174 -5.98 4.02 -18.56
C ASP A 174 -5.30 5.42 -18.61
N TRP A 175 -5.28 6.13 -17.49
CA TRP A 175 -4.69 7.46 -17.33
C TRP A 175 -3.33 7.43 -16.61
N GLN A 176 -2.70 6.25 -16.53
CA GLN A 176 -1.37 6.08 -16.01
C GLN A 176 -0.31 6.69 -16.94
N ASN A 177 0.77 7.20 -16.34
CA ASN A 177 1.99 7.48 -17.09
C ASN A 177 2.85 6.21 -17.09
N SER A 178 3.49 5.92 -18.22
CA SER A 178 4.34 4.76 -18.39
C SER A 178 5.71 5.13 -18.98
N GLU A 179 6.73 4.48 -18.46
CA GLU A 179 8.06 4.42 -19.04
C GLU A 179 8.42 2.94 -19.18
N SER A 180 8.82 2.50 -20.36
CA SER A 180 9.22 1.11 -20.59
C SER A 180 10.56 1.02 -21.30
N ASN A 181 11.30 -0.04 -21.00
CA ASN A 181 12.41 -0.53 -21.80
C ASN A 181 12.13 -1.99 -22.19
N ASP A 182 13.06 -2.64 -22.88
CA ASP A 182 12.86 -4.01 -23.40
C ASP A 182 12.57 -5.07 -22.32
N ASP A 183 12.90 -4.80 -21.05
CA ASP A 183 12.79 -5.79 -19.95
C ASP A 183 11.78 -5.39 -18.85
N LEU A 184 11.51 -4.09 -18.68
CA LEU A 184 10.80 -3.53 -17.53
C LEU A 184 9.84 -2.43 -17.95
N GLY A 185 8.62 -2.49 -17.41
CA GLY A 185 7.66 -1.41 -17.41
C GLY A 185 7.59 -0.73 -16.04
N ILE A 186 7.59 0.60 -16.04
CA ILE A 186 7.35 1.45 -14.87
C ILE A 186 6.07 2.24 -15.15
N PHE A 187 5.09 2.08 -14.28
CA PHE A 187 3.79 2.73 -14.36
C PHE A 187 3.56 3.54 -13.11
N HIS A 188 3.09 4.77 -13.24
CA HIS A 188 2.80 5.60 -12.08
C HIS A 188 1.63 6.54 -12.32
N TRP A 189 0.86 6.79 -11.26
CA TRP A 189 -0.35 7.59 -11.34
C TRP A 189 -0.80 8.09 -9.96
N ALA A 190 -1.59 9.16 -9.93
CA ALA A 190 -2.14 9.72 -8.70
C ALA A 190 -3.58 9.23 -8.48
N GLY A 191 -3.88 8.65 -7.34
CA GLY A 191 -5.20 8.10 -7.03
C GLY A 191 -5.85 8.68 -5.78
N PHE A 192 -6.87 7.97 -5.31
CA PHE A 192 -7.62 8.27 -4.11
C PHE A 192 -8.02 6.98 -3.41
N THR A 193 -8.04 6.99 -2.08
CA THR A 193 -8.48 5.85 -1.30
C THR A 193 -9.46 6.27 -0.22
N ILE A 194 -10.35 5.34 0.12
CA ILE A 194 -11.27 5.43 1.24
C ILE A 194 -11.24 4.12 2.00
N GLY A 195 -11.17 4.20 3.32
CA GLY A 195 -11.07 3.05 4.21
C GLY A 195 -11.77 3.24 5.54
N VAL A 196 -12.10 2.12 6.17
CA VAL A 196 -12.64 2.03 7.51
C VAL A 196 -11.55 1.48 8.42
N VAL A 197 -11.32 2.16 9.55
CA VAL A 197 -10.31 1.81 10.54
C VAL A 197 -11.00 1.28 11.80
N PHE A 198 -10.53 0.14 12.30
CA PHE A 198 -11.02 -0.59 13.47
C PHE A 198 -9.96 -0.66 14.57
#